data_AF-A0A1J5Q289-F1
#
_entry.id   AF-A0A1J5Q289-F1
#
_cell.length_a   1.000
_cell.length_b   1.000
_cell.length_c   1.000
_cell.angle_alpha   90.00
_cell.angle_beta   90.00
_cell.angle_gamma   90.00
#
_symmetry.space_group_name_H-M   'P 1'
#
loop_
_entity.id
_entity.type
_entity.pdbx_description
1 polymer ?
#
loop_
_entity_poly.entity_id
_entity_poly.type
_entity_poly.pdbx_seq_one_letter_code
_entity_poly.pdbx_strand_id
1 'polypeptide(L)'
;MAYAAIGAFEVLHVRPGDPDALGLLADARALLGRPRRDATWPWPEPRLSYANAVLPEALLVIGSGLADEQVLQHGLDILAWLLDLQVRDGHLSVIPAGGWRRGEPLPAYDQQPIEVAALAEACWRALELTGDETWATGLELCGAWFHGANDSGLRMTDPMHGGGFDGLHLGGVNQNQGAESTLAALATQQRARSASDRLARVAR
;
A
#
# COMPACT_ATOMS: atom_id res chain seq x y z
N MET A 1 -3.01 -14.08 -6.90
CA MET A 1 -2.93 -13.32 -8.17
C MET A 1 -2.29 -11.95 -8.00
N ALA A 2 -2.70 -11.11 -7.05
CA ALA A 2 -2.14 -9.76 -6.90
C ALA A 2 -0.61 -9.73 -6.72
N TYR A 3 -0.07 -10.41 -5.70
CA TYR A 3 1.40 -10.56 -5.54
C TYR A 3 2.10 -11.20 -6.74
N ALA A 4 1.42 -12.12 -7.44
CA ALA A 4 1.96 -12.77 -8.63
C ALA A 4 2.10 -11.77 -9.80
N ALA A 5 1.14 -10.86 -9.95
CA ALA A 5 1.20 -9.78 -10.94
C ALA A 5 2.33 -8.79 -10.63
N ILE A 6 2.49 -8.40 -9.36
CA ILE A 6 3.60 -7.55 -8.92
C ILE A 6 4.94 -8.22 -9.24
N GLY A 7 5.11 -9.49 -8.86
CA GLY A 7 6.33 -10.25 -9.18
C GLY A 7 6.59 -10.37 -10.70
N ALA A 8 5.55 -10.62 -11.50
CA ALA A 8 5.67 -10.67 -12.96
C ALA A 8 6.15 -9.34 -13.55
N PHE A 9 5.62 -8.23 -13.05
CA PHE A 9 6.03 -6.90 -13.48
C PHE A 9 7.48 -6.58 -13.13
N GLU A 10 7.97 -7.02 -11.96
CA GLU A 10 9.39 -6.92 -11.61
C GLU A 10 10.27 -7.78 -12.53
N VAL A 11 9.81 -8.96 -12.96
CA VAL A 11 10.53 -9.76 -13.97
C VAL A 11 10.65 -8.99 -15.28
N LEU A 12 9.59 -8.29 -15.73
CA LEU A 12 9.61 -7.51 -16.97
C LEU A 12 10.60 -6.33 -16.93
N HIS A 13 10.91 -5.78 -15.75
CA HIS A 13 11.96 -4.75 -15.62
C HIS A 13 13.35 -5.28 -15.95
N VAL A 14 13.61 -6.56 -15.63
CA VAL A 14 14.91 -7.20 -15.88
C VAL A 14 14.94 -7.90 -17.24
N ARG A 15 13.80 -8.45 -17.67
CA ARG A 15 13.62 -9.18 -18.94
C ARG A 15 12.41 -8.62 -19.69
N PRO A 16 12.57 -7.50 -20.40
CA PRO A 16 11.50 -6.94 -21.20
C PRO A 16 10.97 -7.96 -22.22
N GLY A 17 9.65 -8.17 -22.23
CA GLY A 17 8.99 -9.09 -23.17
C GLY A 17 9.01 -10.57 -22.76
N ASP A 18 9.38 -10.91 -21.52
CA ASP A 18 9.27 -12.29 -21.01
C ASP A 18 7.82 -12.82 -21.16
N PRO A 19 7.61 -13.91 -21.92
CA PRO A 19 6.27 -14.36 -22.29
C PRO A 19 5.48 -14.93 -21.11
N ASP A 20 6.15 -15.54 -20.13
CA ASP A 20 5.51 -16.11 -18.95
C ASP A 20 5.05 -15.00 -18.00
N ALA A 21 5.88 -13.96 -17.82
CA ALA A 21 5.52 -12.79 -17.06
C ALA A 21 4.34 -12.02 -17.70
N LEU A 22 4.36 -11.83 -19.03
CA LEU A 22 3.24 -11.22 -19.76
C LEU A 22 1.97 -12.07 -19.67
N GLY A 23 2.08 -13.39 -19.77
CA GLY A 23 0.96 -14.32 -19.59
C GLY A 23 0.35 -14.19 -18.20
N LEU A 24 1.18 -14.16 -17.16
CA LEU A 24 0.72 -14.01 -15.78
C LEU A 24 0.04 -12.66 -15.52
N LEU A 25 0.53 -11.57 -16.13
CA LEU A 25 -0.15 -10.27 -16.10
C LEU A 25 -1.50 -10.31 -16.82
N ALA A 26 -1.60 -10.98 -17.97
CA ALA A 26 -2.85 -11.12 -18.71
C ALA A 26 -3.90 -11.93 -17.90
N ASP A 27 -3.48 -13.00 -17.23
CA ASP A 27 -4.35 -13.78 -16.35
C ASP A 27 -4.82 -12.95 -15.14
N ALA A 28 -3.89 -12.19 -14.52
CA ALA A 28 -4.23 -11.30 -13.43
C ALA A 28 -5.19 -10.19 -13.87
N ARG A 29 -5.00 -9.62 -15.07
CA ARG A 29 -5.87 -8.63 -15.70
C ARG A 29 -7.29 -9.13 -15.89
N ALA A 30 -7.46 -10.39 -16.29
CA ALA A 30 -8.77 -11.00 -16.50
C ALA A 30 -9.56 -11.18 -15.19
N LEU A 31 -8.84 -11.44 -14.09
CA LEU A 31 -9.39 -11.67 -12.75
C LEU A 31 -9.62 -10.39 -11.95
N LEU A 32 -8.67 -9.45 -11.96
CA LEU A 32 -8.67 -8.27 -11.09
C LEU A 32 -9.11 -6.99 -11.80
N GLY A 33 -8.80 -6.84 -13.09
CA GLY A 33 -8.94 -5.58 -13.83
C GLY A 33 -10.36 -5.20 -14.26
N ARG A 34 -11.40 -5.64 -13.53
CA ARG A 34 -12.80 -5.34 -13.85
C ARG A 34 -13.29 -4.19 -12.97
N PRO A 35 -13.43 -2.96 -13.50
CA PRO A 35 -13.90 -1.83 -12.70
C PRO A 35 -15.35 -2.01 -12.23
N ARG A 36 -15.62 -1.55 -11.01
CA ARG A 36 -16.98 -1.45 -10.47
C ARG A 36 -17.56 -0.07 -10.77
N ARG A 37 -18.88 -0.01 -10.95
CA ARG A 37 -19.58 1.25 -11.26
C ARG A 37 -20.08 2.01 -10.03
N ASP A 38 -19.88 1.48 -8.82
CA ASP A 38 -20.27 2.19 -7.60
C ASP A 38 -19.18 3.21 -7.25
N ALA A 39 -19.41 4.47 -7.66
CA ALA A 39 -18.50 5.58 -7.35
C ALA A 39 -18.31 5.81 -5.84
N THR A 40 -19.25 5.34 -5.02
CA THR A 40 -19.17 5.51 -3.57
C THR A 40 -18.41 4.36 -2.89
N TRP A 41 -18.28 3.22 -3.57
CA TRP A 41 -17.56 2.02 -3.12
C TRP A 41 -16.82 1.38 -4.31
N PRO A 42 -15.63 1.92 -4.66
CA PRO A 42 -14.86 1.40 -5.78
C PRO A 42 -14.25 0.01 -5.49
N TRP A 43 -14.21 -0.41 -4.23
CA TRP A 43 -13.64 -1.69 -3.80
C TRP A 43 -14.45 -2.91 -4.30
N PRO A 44 -13.80 -3.99 -4.79
CA PRO A 44 -14.51 -5.09 -5.45
C PRO A 44 -15.29 -6.03 -4.50
N GLU A 45 -14.89 -6.14 -3.23
CA GLU A 45 -15.62 -6.94 -2.25
C GLU A 45 -16.56 -6.08 -1.38
N PRO A 46 -17.58 -6.64 -0.72
CA PRO A 46 -18.42 -5.91 0.24
C PRO A 46 -17.66 -5.40 1.47
N ARG A 47 -16.39 -5.79 1.64
CA ARG A 47 -15.58 -5.56 2.82
C ARG A 47 -14.10 -5.49 2.46
N LEU A 48 -13.39 -4.53 3.02
CA LEU A 48 -11.93 -4.46 2.97
C LEU A 48 -11.33 -5.59 3.81
N SER A 49 -10.38 -6.30 3.22
CA SER A 49 -9.47 -7.19 3.95
C SER A 49 -8.21 -6.45 4.38
N TYR A 50 -7.40 -7.08 5.22
CA TYR A 50 -6.05 -6.61 5.52
C TYR A 50 -5.17 -6.63 4.25
N ALA A 51 -4.08 -5.88 4.28
CA ALA A 51 -3.17 -5.58 3.18
C ALA A 51 -3.92 -5.11 1.92
N ASN A 52 -4.96 -4.28 2.07
CA ASN A 52 -5.86 -3.94 0.96
C ASN A 52 -5.13 -3.22 -0.18
N ALA A 53 -4.13 -2.40 0.12
CA ALA A 53 -3.38 -1.67 -0.90
C ALA A 53 -2.58 -2.54 -1.89
N VAL A 54 -2.42 -3.85 -1.62
CA VAL A 54 -1.85 -4.80 -2.60
C VAL A 54 -2.71 -4.90 -3.86
N LEU A 55 -4.03 -4.74 -3.75
CA LEU A 55 -4.93 -4.78 -4.91
C LEU A 55 -4.69 -3.60 -5.87
N PRO A 56 -4.78 -2.32 -5.45
CA PRO A 56 -4.48 -1.22 -6.35
C PRO A 56 -3.05 -1.28 -6.88
N GLU A 57 -2.03 -1.66 -6.07
CA GLU A 57 -0.68 -1.87 -6.61
C GLU A 57 -0.66 -2.87 -7.77
N ALA A 58 -1.35 -4.01 -7.60
CA ALA A 58 -1.47 -5.00 -8.66
C ALA A 58 -2.16 -4.44 -9.91
N LEU A 59 -3.20 -3.61 -9.77
CA LEU A 59 -3.85 -2.96 -10.90
C LEU A 59 -2.91 -1.98 -11.62
N LEU A 60 -2.11 -1.22 -10.87
CA LEU A 60 -1.13 -0.29 -11.44
C LEU A 60 -0.09 -1.03 -12.31
N VAL A 61 0.50 -2.11 -11.79
CA VAL A 61 1.51 -2.88 -12.51
C VAL A 61 0.93 -3.66 -13.69
N ILE A 62 -0.32 -4.14 -13.58
CA ILE A 62 -1.03 -4.77 -14.70
C ILE A 62 -1.26 -3.74 -15.81
N GLY A 63 -1.81 -2.58 -15.46
CA GLY A 63 -2.11 -1.52 -16.42
C GLY A 63 -0.86 -1.02 -17.13
N SER A 64 0.21 -0.77 -16.38
CA SER A 64 1.49 -0.37 -16.95
C SER A 64 2.12 -1.48 -17.83
N GLY A 65 2.21 -2.71 -17.32
CA GLY A 65 2.89 -3.81 -18.01
C GLY A 65 2.20 -4.28 -19.29
N LEU A 66 0.87 -4.10 -19.39
CA LEU A 66 0.07 -4.45 -20.57
C LEU A 66 -0.33 -3.24 -21.42
N ALA A 67 0.14 -2.03 -21.07
CA ALA A 67 -0.29 -0.78 -21.68
C ALA A 67 -1.83 -0.59 -21.69
N ASP A 68 -2.50 -1.01 -20.61
CA ASP A 68 -3.94 -0.84 -20.39
C ASP A 68 -4.18 0.35 -19.44
N GLU A 69 -4.37 1.52 -20.03
CA GLU A 69 -4.60 2.79 -19.31
C GLU A 69 -5.87 2.76 -18.44
N GLN A 70 -6.90 2.00 -18.84
CA GLN A 70 -8.14 1.93 -18.06
C GLN A 70 -7.91 1.20 -16.73
N VAL A 71 -7.11 0.13 -16.74
CA VAL A 71 -6.76 -0.58 -15.51
C VAL A 71 -5.76 0.17 -14.66
N LEU A 72 -4.81 0.86 -15.29
CA LEU A 72 -3.91 1.76 -14.56
C LEU A 72 -4.72 2.84 -13.82
N GLN A 73 -5.63 3.52 -14.50
CA GLN A 73 -6.47 4.55 -13.89
C GLN A 73 -7.35 3.98 -12.77
N HIS A 74 -7.95 2.81 -12.98
CA HIS A 74 -8.74 2.15 -11.94
C HIS A 74 -7.91 1.81 -10.68
N GLY A 75 -6.65 1.42 -10.84
CA GLY A 75 -5.72 1.23 -9.72
C GLY A 75 -5.46 2.53 -8.96
N LEU A 76 -5.23 3.63 -9.68
CA LEU A 76 -5.04 4.96 -9.07
C LEU A 76 -6.30 5.41 -8.32
N ASP A 77 -7.48 5.23 -8.90
CA ASP A 77 -8.75 5.63 -8.28
C ASP A 77 -9.01 4.87 -6.97
N ILE A 78 -8.75 3.56 -6.95
CA ILE A 78 -8.88 2.75 -5.72
C ILE A 78 -7.84 3.18 -4.67
N LEU A 79 -6.60 3.44 -5.07
CA LEU A 79 -5.55 3.86 -4.15
C LEU A 79 -5.86 5.23 -3.52
N ALA A 80 -6.28 6.20 -4.34
CA ALA A 80 -6.72 7.51 -3.86
C ALA A 80 -7.86 7.36 -2.85
N TRP A 81 -8.87 6.56 -3.18
CA TRP A 81 -9.99 6.29 -2.28
C TRP A 81 -9.55 5.63 -0.95
N LEU A 82 -8.57 4.71 -0.98
CA LEU A 82 -8.02 4.11 0.23
C LEU A 82 -7.28 5.13 1.11
N LEU A 83 -6.55 6.07 0.50
CA LEU A 83 -5.90 7.15 1.23
C LEU A 83 -6.94 8.08 1.85
N ASP A 84 -7.96 8.51 1.10
CA ASP A 84 -9.04 9.36 1.62
C ASP A 84 -9.80 8.71 2.79
N LEU A 85 -9.95 7.38 2.78
CA LEU A 85 -10.61 6.63 3.84
C LEU A 85 -9.76 6.54 5.13
N GLN A 86 -8.45 6.37 4.97
CA GLN A 86 -7.50 6.06 6.05
C GLN A 86 -6.73 7.29 6.57
N VAL A 87 -6.69 8.39 5.81
CA VAL A 87 -6.04 9.63 6.19
C VAL A 87 -7.10 10.68 6.55
N ARG A 88 -7.04 11.20 7.78
CA ARG A 88 -7.98 12.23 8.27
C ARG A 88 -7.21 13.36 8.92
N ASP A 89 -7.45 14.58 8.46
CA ASP A 89 -6.76 15.77 9.00
C ASP A 89 -5.22 15.61 9.02
N GLY A 90 -4.66 14.93 8.00
CA GLY A 90 -3.23 14.64 7.90
C GLY A 90 -2.72 13.51 8.81
N HIS A 91 -3.61 12.74 9.42
CA HIS A 91 -3.29 11.63 10.31
C HIS A 91 -3.68 10.28 9.69
N LEU A 92 -2.76 9.32 9.67
CA LEU A 92 -2.99 7.99 9.13
C LEU A 92 -3.51 7.02 10.20
N SER A 93 -4.71 6.50 9.97
CA SER A 93 -5.32 5.40 10.73
C SER A 93 -5.71 4.31 9.74
N VAL A 94 -4.87 3.26 9.66
CA VAL A 94 -5.06 2.20 8.68
C VAL A 94 -6.22 1.27 9.05
N ILE A 95 -6.76 0.57 8.05
CA ILE A 95 -7.77 -0.46 8.26
C ILE A 95 -7.22 -1.54 9.21
N PRO A 96 -7.99 -1.97 10.23
CA PRO A 96 -7.53 -2.99 11.17
C PRO A 96 -7.39 -4.36 10.48
N ALA A 97 -6.64 -5.28 11.07
CA ALA A 97 -6.43 -6.65 10.55
C ALA A 97 -7.75 -7.40 10.35
N GLY A 98 -8.69 -7.16 11.26
CA GLY A 98 -10.06 -7.64 11.15
C GLY A 98 -10.82 -7.08 9.95
N GLY A 99 -10.27 -6.11 9.19
CA GLY A 99 -10.79 -5.39 8.03
C GLY A 99 -11.92 -4.41 8.33
N TRP A 100 -12.59 -3.86 7.31
CA TRP A 100 -13.68 -2.89 7.48
C TRP A 100 -14.74 -2.94 6.38
N ARG A 101 -16.01 -2.68 6.71
CA ARG A 101 -17.08 -2.43 5.75
C ARG A 101 -17.90 -1.20 6.15
N ARG A 102 -18.68 -0.67 5.20
CA ARG A 102 -19.61 0.43 5.45
C ARG A 102 -20.49 0.21 6.68
N GLY A 103 -20.64 1.26 7.47
CA GLY A 103 -21.41 1.25 8.72
C GLY A 103 -20.62 0.77 9.94
N GLU A 104 -19.40 0.23 9.77
CA GLU A 104 -18.50 -0.05 10.88
C GLU A 104 -17.72 1.23 11.27
N PRO A 105 -17.42 1.42 12.56
CA PRO A 105 -16.69 2.59 13.03
C PRO A 105 -15.24 2.59 12.54
N LEU A 106 -14.73 3.79 12.24
CA LEU A 106 -13.30 4.07 12.10
C LEU A 106 -13.02 5.41 12.82
N PRO A 107 -11.81 5.65 13.36
CA PRO A 107 -10.65 4.75 13.38
C PRO A 107 -10.90 3.50 14.22
N ALA A 108 -10.12 2.44 13.98
CA ALA A 108 -10.22 1.16 14.70
C ALA A 108 -8.83 0.60 15.00
N TYR A 109 -8.75 -0.23 16.05
CA TYR A 109 -7.51 -0.87 16.51
C TYR A 109 -7.35 -2.27 15.94
N ASP A 110 -6.19 -2.88 16.24
CA ASP A 110 -5.65 -4.06 15.56
C ASP A 110 -5.01 -3.68 14.20
N GLN A 111 -4.38 -2.50 14.16
CA GLN A 111 -3.62 -2.05 12.98
C GLN A 111 -2.31 -2.79 12.92
N GLN A 112 -1.93 -3.26 11.73
CA GLN A 112 -0.73 -4.06 11.56
C GLN A 112 0.27 -3.40 10.60
N PRO A 113 1.58 -3.56 10.84
CA PRO A 113 2.64 -3.08 9.94
C PRO A 113 2.45 -3.46 8.47
N ILE A 114 1.93 -4.66 8.18
CA ILE A 114 1.71 -5.14 6.81
C ILE A 114 0.73 -4.25 6.04
N GLU A 115 -0.27 -3.67 6.70
CA GLU A 115 -1.22 -2.74 6.08
C GLU A 115 -0.52 -1.45 5.67
N VAL A 116 0.31 -0.91 6.56
CA VAL A 116 1.08 0.31 6.34
C VAL A 116 2.12 0.10 5.24
N ALA A 117 2.79 -1.04 5.23
CA ALA A 117 3.77 -1.38 4.20
C ALA A 117 3.13 -1.58 2.84
N ALA A 118 1.97 -2.25 2.76
CA ALA A 118 1.23 -2.39 1.50
C ALA A 118 0.79 -1.02 0.95
N LEU A 119 0.30 -0.13 1.82
CA LEU A 119 -0.09 1.23 1.43
C LEU A 119 1.12 2.03 0.94
N ALA A 120 2.26 1.90 1.61
CA ALA A 120 3.50 2.52 1.18
C ALA A 120 3.99 2.01 -0.19
N GLU A 121 4.05 0.70 -0.42
CA GLU A 121 4.46 0.13 -1.71
C GLU A 121 3.53 0.56 -2.86
N ALA A 122 2.21 0.60 -2.62
CA ALA A 122 1.25 1.08 -3.61
C ALA A 122 1.45 2.57 -3.96
N CYS A 123 1.65 3.43 -2.95
CA CYS A 123 1.96 4.84 -3.14
C CYS A 123 3.29 5.04 -3.88
N TRP A 124 4.32 4.27 -3.51
CA TRP A 124 5.59 4.29 -4.23
C TRP A 124 5.42 3.90 -5.69
N ARG A 125 4.68 2.83 -5.98
CA ARG A 125 4.39 2.40 -7.35
C ARG A 125 3.66 3.49 -8.14
N ALA A 126 2.65 4.10 -7.54
CA ALA A 126 1.90 5.19 -8.18
C ALA A 126 2.81 6.39 -8.48
N LEU A 127 3.66 6.81 -7.54
CA LEU A 127 4.67 7.84 -7.76
C LEU A 127 5.65 7.46 -8.89
N GLU A 128 6.09 6.21 -8.94
CA GLU A 128 7.01 5.75 -9.99
C GLU A 128 6.41 5.83 -11.39
N LEU A 129 5.18 5.33 -11.54
CA LEU A 129 4.52 5.22 -12.83
C LEU A 129 3.94 6.54 -13.34
N THR A 130 3.48 7.41 -12.44
CA THR A 130 2.79 8.65 -12.82
C THR A 130 3.66 9.90 -12.67
N GLY A 131 4.65 9.86 -11.77
CA GLY A 131 5.41 11.05 -11.37
C GLY A 131 4.60 12.04 -10.52
N ASP A 132 3.35 11.73 -10.16
CA ASP A 132 2.51 12.61 -9.34
C ASP A 132 3.00 12.61 -7.89
N GLU A 133 3.44 13.77 -7.42
CA GLU A 133 4.06 13.93 -6.10
C GLU A 133 3.05 13.80 -4.94
N THR A 134 1.75 13.83 -5.21
CA THR A 134 0.72 13.63 -4.17
C THR A 134 0.84 12.25 -3.50
N TRP A 135 1.31 11.23 -4.22
CA TRP A 135 1.58 9.90 -3.67
C TRP A 135 2.73 9.89 -2.66
N ALA A 136 3.64 10.86 -2.70
CA ALA A 136 4.72 10.98 -1.73
C ALA A 136 4.21 11.33 -0.33
N THR A 137 3.11 12.07 -0.22
CA THR A 137 2.46 12.34 1.08
C THR A 137 1.99 11.04 1.75
N GLY A 138 1.44 10.09 0.98
CA GLY A 138 1.08 8.77 1.51
C GLY A 138 2.28 8.00 2.08
N LEU A 139 3.43 8.07 1.40
CA LEU A 139 4.69 7.45 1.85
C LEU A 139 5.21 8.07 3.15
N GLU A 140 5.18 9.39 3.25
CA GLU A 140 5.60 10.12 4.45
C GLU A 140 4.74 9.74 5.66
N LEU A 141 3.42 9.69 5.49
CA LEU A 141 2.48 9.28 6.53
C LEU A 141 2.72 7.84 6.98
N CYS A 142 2.90 6.91 6.04
CA CYS A 142 3.24 5.51 6.35
C CYS A 142 4.56 5.40 7.13
N GLY A 143 5.58 6.16 6.71
CA GLY A 143 6.86 6.24 7.42
C GLY A 143 6.72 6.79 8.83
N ALA A 144 5.95 7.86 9.01
CA ALA A 144 5.71 8.51 10.30
C ALA A 144 4.89 7.64 11.25
N TRP A 145 3.98 6.81 10.75
CA TRP A 145 3.18 5.87 11.54
C TRP A 145 4.07 4.95 12.38
N PHE A 146 5.19 4.47 11.84
CA PHE A 146 6.14 3.63 12.57
C PHE A 146 6.88 4.36 13.70
N HIS A 147 6.95 5.70 13.65
CA HIS A 147 7.59 6.55 14.65
C HIS A 147 6.62 7.18 15.65
N GLY A 148 5.33 6.80 15.60
CA GLY A 148 4.33 7.24 16.56
C GLY A 148 3.30 8.23 16.01
N ALA A 149 3.34 8.59 14.72
CA ALA A 149 2.22 9.30 14.08
C ALA A 149 1.08 8.31 13.74
N ASN A 150 0.58 7.64 14.77
CA ASN A 150 -0.48 6.63 14.72
C ASN A 150 -1.47 6.85 15.87
N ASP A 151 -2.56 6.08 15.89
CA ASP A 151 -3.70 6.32 16.78
C ASP A 151 -3.39 6.26 18.28
N SER A 152 -2.23 5.73 18.68
CA SER A 152 -1.82 5.68 20.10
C SER A 152 -0.61 6.55 20.42
N GLY A 153 0.02 7.22 19.44
CA GLY A 153 1.24 7.97 19.69
C GLY A 153 2.46 7.09 20.01
N LEU A 154 2.41 5.78 19.71
CA LEU A 154 3.41 4.81 20.16
C LEU A 154 4.32 4.38 19.01
N ARG A 155 5.63 4.28 19.26
CA ARG A 155 6.58 3.76 18.28
C ARG A 155 6.27 2.28 17.96
N MET A 156 6.30 1.93 16.68
CA MET A 156 6.04 0.56 16.18
C MET A 156 7.32 -0.20 15.79
N THR A 157 8.45 0.23 16.35
CA THR A 157 9.79 -0.36 16.18
C THR A 157 10.50 -0.39 17.52
N ASP A 158 11.27 -1.46 17.77
CA ASP A 158 12.16 -1.57 18.90
C ASP A 158 13.39 -0.66 18.68
N PRO A 159 13.61 0.38 19.50
CA PRO A 159 14.74 1.29 19.31
C PRO A 159 16.10 0.66 19.63
N MET A 160 16.14 -0.45 20.38
CA MET A 160 17.38 -1.15 20.74
C MET A 160 17.79 -2.17 19.69
N HIS A 161 16.82 -2.93 19.17
CA HIS A 161 17.10 -4.07 18.27
C HIS A 161 16.68 -3.82 16.82
N GLY A 162 15.86 -2.81 16.56
CA GLY A 162 15.35 -2.47 15.22
C GLY A 162 14.22 -3.36 14.71
N GLY A 163 13.72 -4.31 15.51
CA GLY A 163 12.60 -5.15 15.12
C GLY A 163 11.29 -4.37 15.04
N GLY A 164 10.43 -4.71 14.09
CA GLY A 164 9.10 -4.13 13.97
C GLY A 164 8.14 -4.78 14.97
N PHE A 165 7.24 -4.01 15.57
CA PHE A 165 6.22 -4.54 16.46
C PHE A 165 4.98 -5.01 15.68
N ASP A 166 4.43 -6.18 16.01
CA ASP A 166 3.40 -6.88 15.22
C ASP A 166 2.06 -6.16 15.08
N GLY A 167 1.71 -5.23 15.97
CA GLY A 167 0.43 -4.54 15.87
C GLY A 167 0.17 -3.48 16.92
N LEU A 168 -0.78 -2.60 16.60
CA LEU A 168 -1.26 -1.53 17.45
C LEU A 168 -2.68 -1.87 17.94
N HIS A 169 -2.77 -2.34 19.18
CA HIS A 169 -4.03 -2.65 19.82
C HIS A 169 -4.53 -1.45 20.64
N LEU A 170 -5.82 -1.48 21.03
CA LEU A 170 -6.41 -0.46 21.91
C LEU A 170 -5.63 -0.32 23.24
N GLY A 171 -5.10 -1.42 23.77
CA GLY A 171 -4.31 -1.44 24.99
C GLY A 171 -2.84 -1.08 24.82
N GLY A 172 -2.38 -0.78 23.61
CA GLY A 172 -0.99 -0.47 23.29
C GLY A 172 -0.39 -1.41 22.24
N VAL A 173 0.93 -1.42 22.18
CA VAL A 173 1.68 -2.14 21.15
C VAL A 173 1.79 -3.63 21.48
N ASN A 174 1.54 -4.48 20.49
CA ASN A 174 1.95 -5.87 20.50
C ASN A 174 3.46 -5.95 20.22
N GLN A 175 4.25 -6.20 21.26
CA GLN A 175 5.71 -6.14 21.21
C GLN A 175 6.39 -7.33 20.53
N ASN A 176 5.63 -8.29 19.99
CA ASN A 176 6.20 -9.35 19.18
C ASN A 176 6.96 -8.77 17.98
N GLN A 177 8.13 -9.33 17.70
CA GLN A 177 9.04 -8.87 16.64
C GLN A 177 9.20 -9.95 15.58
N GLY A 178 8.11 -10.22 14.85
CA GLY A 178 8.12 -11.17 13.74
C GLY A 178 8.94 -10.69 12.55
N ALA A 179 9.26 -11.63 11.65
CA ALA A 179 9.91 -11.29 10.39
C ALA A 179 9.04 -10.37 9.52
N GLU A 180 7.73 -10.59 9.49
CA GLU A 180 6.77 -9.79 8.70
C GLU A 180 6.76 -8.32 9.14
N SER A 181 6.53 -8.07 10.43
CA SER A 181 6.46 -6.71 10.99
C SER A 181 7.79 -5.97 10.89
N THR A 182 8.90 -6.68 11.06
CA THR A 182 10.25 -6.13 10.87
C THR A 182 10.50 -5.75 9.41
N LEU A 183 10.18 -6.64 8.47
CA LEU A 183 10.34 -6.33 7.04
C LEU A 183 9.40 -5.21 6.59
N ALA A 184 8.17 -5.18 7.09
CA ALA A 184 7.21 -4.11 6.83
C ALA A 184 7.75 -2.74 7.28
N ALA A 185 8.31 -2.66 8.49
CA ALA A 185 8.94 -1.44 8.98
C ALA A 185 10.12 -1.02 8.09
N LEU A 186 11.04 -1.94 7.79
CA LEU A 186 12.23 -1.65 6.97
C LEU A 186 11.86 -1.20 5.56
N ALA A 187 10.98 -1.93 4.88
CA ALA A 187 10.52 -1.62 3.53
C ALA A 187 9.86 -0.24 3.49
N THR A 188 8.95 0.06 4.43
CA THR A 188 8.29 1.36 4.51
C THR A 188 9.30 2.50 4.68
N GLN A 189 10.29 2.35 5.58
CA GLN A 189 11.31 3.37 5.77
C GLN A 189 12.20 3.54 4.53
N GLN A 190 12.49 2.46 3.80
CA GLN A 190 13.23 2.52 2.54
C GLN A 190 12.45 3.29 1.47
N ARG A 191 11.14 3.07 1.36
CA ARG A 191 10.29 3.82 0.40
C ARG A 191 10.16 5.29 0.75
N ALA A 192 9.92 5.63 2.01
CA ALA A 192 9.86 7.01 2.46
C ALA A 192 11.17 7.79 2.16
N ARG A 193 12.33 7.16 2.40
CA ARG A 193 13.64 7.74 2.05
C ARG A 193 13.80 7.90 0.53
N SER A 194 13.44 6.87 -0.23
CA SER A 194 13.58 6.88 -1.70
C SER A 194 12.71 7.97 -2.34
N ALA A 195 11.51 8.21 -1.82
CA ALA A 195 10.65 9.31 -2.25
C ALA A 195 11.25 10.68 -1.93
N SER A 196 11.75 10.88 -0.71
CA SER A 196 12.42 12.12 -0.33
C SER A 196 13.62 12.42 -1.25
N ASP A 197 14.46 11.42 -1.51
CA ASP A 197 15.61 11.57 -2.42
C ASP A 197 15.20 11.83 -3.88
N ARG A 198 14.05 11.29 -4.31
CA ARG A 198 13.51 11.54 -5.66
C ARG A 198 13.03 12.99 -5.78
N LEU A 199 12.21 13.47 -4.85
CA LEU A 199 11.70 14.84 -4.83
C LEU A 199 12.83 15.87 -4.75
N ALA A 200 13.85 15.60 -3.91
CA ALA A 200 15.03 16.45 -3.80
C ALA A 200 15.87 16.53 -5.09
N ARG A 201 15.75 15.55 -6.00
CA ARG A 201 16.42 15.56 -7.32
C ARG A 201 15.61 16.31 -8.37
N VAL A 202 14.29 16.25 -8.33
CA VAL A 202 13.40 16.98 -9.25
C VAL A 202 13.42 18.49 -8.98
N ALA A 203 13.58 18.88 -7.71
CA ALA A 203 13.63 20.29 -7.30
C ALA A 203 14.95 21.04 -7.63
N ARG A 204 15.94 20.37 -8.23
CA ARG A 204 17.26 20.93 -8.59
C ARG A 204 17.34 21.22 -10.09
#